data_AF-A0A2V5TLV1-F1
#
_entry.id   AF-A0A2V5TLV1-F1
#
_cell.length_a   1.000
_cell.length_b   1.000
_cell.length_c   1.000
_cell.angle_alpha   90.00
_cell.angle_beta   90.00
_cell.angle_gamma   90.00
#
_symmetry.space_group_name_H-M   'P 1'
#
loop_
_entity.id
_entity.type
_entity.pdbx_description
1 polymer ?
#
loop_
_entity_poly.entity_id
_entity_poly.type
_entity_poly.pdbx_seq_one_letter_code
_entity_poly.pdbx_strand_id
1 'polypeptide(L)'
;IEVRPATMDSAIAVDRKKRSARAVKFFDVSKDDEIVVGHQGVRVVPVQRSTSRTDVFQFINTIIDADEPKSAVIRELGRELQHVRKTKGKIAVVGGPAIVRTGAGEHLVRLIESRYVDRLFAGSAFAVYDVERALFGTSLGMSPDLAFARGGHENHMRAINTIRESGGIATAVKKKVLTRGIMHACVLHKVDIVLTGSIRDEGPIPGVTTDVVEAQKIMREKLADVTHVLLLGTVQHSLAVASMLAPTVKTVCVDIDPSAVEKAVEHQPLQSIGLVTDVEPFLRELADCLVDAEANRADGRKK
;
A
#
# COMPACT_ATOMS: atom_id res chain seq x y z
N ILE A 1 -20.63 10.84 22.21
CA ILE A 1 -19.60 9.78 22.23
C ILE A 1 -19.07 9.69 20.82
N GLU A 2 -17.77 9.88 20.62
CA GLU A 2 -17.17 9.75 19.29
C GLU A 2 -16.96 8.27 18.97
N VAL A 3 -17.30 7.85 17.75
CA VAL A 3 -17.09 6.47 17.31
C VAL A 3 -15.67 6.34 16.76
N ARG A 4 -14.88 5.42 17.31
CA ARG A 4 -13.50 5.19 16.88
C ARG A 4 -13.22 3.69 16.65
N PRO A 5 -12.51 3.30 15.57
CA PRO A 5 -12.20 4.13 14.40
C PRO A 5 -13.46 4.43 13.57
N ALA A 6 -13.43 5.48 12.76
CA ALA A 6 -14.46 5.74 11.75
C ALA A 6 -14.17 4.87 10.53
N THR A 7 -15.03 3.89 10.26
CA THR A 7 -14.92 3.00 9.09
C THR A 7 -16.31 2.73 8.51
N MET A 8 -16.36 2.57 7.19
CA MET A 8 -17.58 2.26 6.45
C MET A 8 -18.03 0.82 6.70
N ASP A 9 -19.25 0.50 6.29
CA ASP A 9 -19.85 -0.85 6.31
C ASP A 9 -19.60 -1.57 7.63
N SER A 10 -19.94 -0.88 8.73
CA SER A 10 -19.74 -1.35 10.10
C SER A 10 -20.93 -0.92 10.95
N ALA A 11 -21.30 -1.75 11.91
CA ALA A 11 -22.24 -1.36 12.94
C ALA A 11 -21.54 -0.48 13.99
N ILE A 12 -22.31 0.25 14.79
CA ILE A 12 -21.79 1.02 15.93
C ILE A 12 -22.15 0.28 17.20
N ALA A 13 -21.16 -0.26 17.90
CA ALA A 13 -21.32 -0.84 19.23
C ALA A 13 -21.06 0.23 20.30
N VAL A 14 -21.93 0.32 21.30
CA VAL A 14 -21.86 1.30 22.39
C VAL A 14 -21.66 0.60 23.72
N ASP A 15 -20.66 1.03 24.47
CA ASP A 15 -20.50 0.66 25.88
C ASP A 15 -20.98 1.82 26.75
N ARG A 16 -22.19 1.70 27.31
CA ARG A 16 -22.78 2.73 28.17
C ARG A 16 -22.00 2.95 29.46
N LYS A 17 -21.38 1.90 30.01
CA LYS A 17 -20.62 1.97 31.27
C LYS A 17 -19.33 2.76 31.05
N LYS A 18 -18.62 2.49 29.95
CA LYS A 18 -17.38 3.19 29.59
C LYS A 18 -17.61 4.50 28.84
N ARG A 19 -18.87 4.80 28.46
CA ARG A 19 -19.26 5.95 27.63
C ARG A 19 -18.43 6.02 26.32
N SER A 20 -18.19 4.86 25.71
CA SER A 20 -17.41 4.72 24.47
C SER A 20 -18.24 4.08 23.37
N ALA A 21 -17.90 4.36 22.12
CA ALA A 21 -18.50 3.73 20.95
C ALA A 21 -17.41 3.34 19.96
N ARG A 22 -17.57 2.18 19.34
CA ARG A 22 -16.63 1.66 18.33
C ARG A 22 -17.39 1.18 17.11
N ALA A 23 -16.78 1.37 15.94
CA ALA A 23 -17.26 0.70 14.74
C ALA A 23 -16.86 -0.78 14.80
N VAL A 24 -17.79 -1.67 14.47
CA VAL A 24 -17.59 -3.13 14.53
C VAL A 24 -18.03 -3.76 13.21
N LYS A 25 -17.19 -4.66 12.69
CA LYS A 25 -17.54 -5.46 11.52
C LYS A 25 -18.46 -6.61 11.95
N PHE A 26 -19.29 -7.10 11.03
CA PHE A 26 -20.28 -8.14 11.32
C PHE A 26 -19.69 -9.40 11.99
N PHE A 27 -18.53 -9.86 11.52
CA PHE A 27 -17.83 -11.01 12.08
C PHE A 27 -17.08 -10.73 13.41
N ASP A 28 -17.08 -9.49 13.89
CA ASP A 28 -16.49 -9.07 15.17
C ASP A 28 -17.56 -8.73 16.23
N VAL A 29 -18.85 -8.88 15.90
CA VAL A 29 -19.96 -8.64 16.83
C VAL A 29 -20.08 -9.81 17.82
N SER A 30 -20.17 -9.48 19.10
CA SER A 30 -20.44 -10.42 20.19
C SER A 30 -21.89 -10.32 20.66
N LYS A 31 -22.40 -11.41 21.28
CA LYS A 31 -23.80 -11.50 21.76
C LYS A 31 -24.21 -10.34 22.68
N ASP A 32 -23.26 -9.84 23.47
CA ASP A 32 -23.51 -8.80 24.48
C ASP A 32 -23.20 -7.37 23.96
N ASP A 33 -22.83 -7.20 22.69
CA ASP A 33 -22.62 -5.88 22.12
C ASP A 33 -23.96 -5.14 21.98
N GLU A 34 -24.10 -3.98 22.63
CA GLU A 34 -25.21 -3.08 22.40
C GLU A 34 -25.00 -2.31 21.08
N ILE A 35 -25.79 -2.64 20.06
CA ILE A 35 -25.68 -2.05 18.72
C ILE A 35 -26.68 -0.90 18.53
N VAL A 36 -26.22 0.21 17.97
CA VAL A 36 -27.09 1.32 17.56
C VAL A 36 -27.98 0.88 16.40
N VAL A 37 -29.28 1.08 16.54
CA VAL A 37 -30.28 0.81 15.50
C VAL A 37 -31.01 2.10 15.10
N GLY A 38 -31.34 2.23 13.82
CA GLY A 38 -31.92 3.46 13.27
C GLY A 38 -30.93 4.63 13.23
N HIS A 39 -31.45 5.85 13.11
CA HIS A 39 -30.65 7.07 12.96
C HIS A 39 -30.83 8.07 14.13
N GLN A 40 -31.67 7.75 15.12
CA GLN A 40 -31.92 8.63 16.25
C GLN A 40 -30.67 8.71 17.16
N GLY A 41 -30.27 9.93 17.53
CA GLY A 41 -29.09 10.15 18.37
C GLY A 41 -27.74 9.99 17.67
N VAL A 42 -27.73 9.80 16.34
CA VAL A 42 -26.50 9.72 15.53
C VAL A 42 -26.27 11.06 14.83
N ARG A 43 -25.03 11.56 14.92
CA ARG A 43 -24.58 12.77 14.19
C ARG A 43 -23.35 12.43 13.37
N VAL A 44 -23.46 12.57 12.05
CA VAL A 44 -22.33 12.44 11.12
C VAL A 44 -21.64 13.78 10.99
N VAL A 45 -20.32 13.80 11.21
CA VAL A 45 -19.48 14.99 11.00
C VAL A 45 -18.62 14.72 9.76
N PRO A 46 -18.91 15.33 8.60
CA PRO A 46 -18.11 15.13 7.41
C PRO A 46 -16.71 15.73 7.60
N VAL A 47 -15.72 15.15 6.91
CA VAL A 47 -14.37 15.72 6.88
C VAL A 47 -14.45 17.13 6.31
N GLN A 48 -13.98 18.11 7.10
CA GLN A 48 -14.02 19.51 6.67
C GLN A 48 -13.09 19.71 5.48
N ARG A 49 -13.57 20.46 4.49
CA ARG A 49 -12.75 20.89 3.36
C ARG A 49 -11.69 21.85 3.87
N SER A 50 -10.43 21.58 3.56
CA SER A 50 -9.39 22.60 3.71
C SER A 50 -9.70 23.74 2.74
N THR A 51 -9.75 24.98 3.26
CA THR A 51 -9.92 26.18 2.43
C THR A 51 -8.60 26.71 1.87
N SER A 52 -7.47 26.06 2.20
CA SER A 52 -6.16 26.47 1.70
C SER A 52 -5.98 26.08 0.23
N ARG A 53 -5.61 27.04 -0.62
CA ARG A 53 -5.29 26.84 -2.04
C ARG A 53 -3.98 26.06 -2.31
N THR A 54 -3.54 25.21 -1.39
CA THR A 54 -2.27 24.46 -1.49
C THR A 54 -2.41 22.94 -1.34
N ASP A 55 -3.62 22.40 -1.13
CA ASP A 55 -3.81 20.95 -0.93
C ASP A 55 -4.04 20.23 -2.26
N VAL A 56 -3.02 19.47 -2.70
CA VAL A 56 -3.00 18.71 -3.97
C VAL A 56 -4.24 17.84 -4.14
N PHE A 57 -4.71 17.21 -3.06
CA PHE A 57 -5.87 16.31 -3.05
C PHE A 57 -7.21 17.04 -3.19
N GLN A 58 -7.26 18.36 -2.95
CA GLN A 58 -8.47 19.16 -3.15
C GLN A 58 -8.54 19.77 -4.56
N PHE A 59 -7.39 20.08 -5.17
CA PHE A 59 -7.33 20.59 -6.55
C PHE A 59 -7.51 19.49 -7.58
N ILE A 60 -6.93 18.33 -7.31
CA ILE A 60 -6.94 17.18 -8.21
C ILE A 60 -8.05 16.24 -7.71
N ASN A 61 -9.28 16.67 -7.93
CA ASN A 61 -10.47 15.85 -7.67
C ASN A 61 -10.77 14.95 -8.88
N THR A 62 -9.72 14.51 -9.57
CA THR A 62 -9.79 13.98 -10.93
C THR A 62 -9.00 12.70 -11.01
N ILE A 63 -9.64 11.68 -11.57
CA ILE A 63 -8.94 10.58 -12.24
C ILE A 63 -8.25 11.22 -13.44
N ILE A 64 -6.94 11.05 -13.54
CA ILE A 64 -6.15 11.58 -14.64
C ILE A 64 -5.98 10.46 -15.65
N ASP A 65 -6.55 10.67 -16.83
CA ASP A 65 -6.57 9.68 -17.91
C ASP A 65 -5.17 9.46 -18.49
N ALA A 66 -5.00 8.34 -19.22
CA ALA A 66 -3.71 7.87 -19.70
C ALA A 66 -2.99 8.85 -20.64
N ASP A 67 -3.71 9.70 -21.35
CA ASP A 67 -3.21 10.70 -22.29
C ASP A 67 -3.00 12.10 -21.67
N GLU A 68 -3.41 12.32 -20.43
CA GLU A 68 -3.21 13.59 -19.74
C GLU A 68 -1.79 13.77 -19.15
N PRO A 69 -1.26 15.01 -19.03
CA PRO A 69 0.05 15.25 -18.42
C PRO A 69 0.10 14.90 -16.93
N LYS A 70 0.87 13.86 -16.57
CA LYS A 70 0.97 13.35 -15.18
C LYS A 70 2.13 13.92 -14.38
N SER A 71 3.17 14.41 -15.05
CA SER A 71 4.42 14.80 -14.40
C SER A 71 4.27 15.95 -13.39
N ALA A 72 3.38 16.90 -13.66
CA ALA A 72 3.08 17.96 -12.70
C ALA A 72 2.48 17.40 -11.41
N VAL A 73 1.58 16.43 -11.54
CA VAL A 73 0.91 15.78 -10.40
C VAL A 73 1.88 14.92 -9.62
N ILE A 74 2.73 14.14 -10.29
CA ILE A 74 3.77 13.32 -9.64
C ILE A 74 4.74 14.20 -8.84
N ARG A 75 5.13 15.37 -9.36
CA ARG A 75 5.96 16.34 -8.62
C ARG A 75 5.28 16.87 -7.36
N GLU A 76 4.00 17.23 -7.45
CA GLU A 76 3.26 17.70 -6.27
C GLU A 76 3.04 16.58 -5.25
N LEU A 77 2.78 15.34 -5.70
CA LEU A 77 2.76 14.16 -4.84
C LEU A 77 4.09 13.95 -4.12
N GLY A 78 5.22 14.09 -4.83
CA GLY A 78 6.55 14.03 -4.23
C GLY A 78 6.74 15.08 -3.12
N ARG A 79 6.27 16.32 -3.33
CA ARG A 79 6.32 17.36 -2.29
C ARG A 79 5.42 17.04 -1.10
N GLU A 80 4.24 16.46 -1.33
CA GLU A 80 3.37 16.01 -0.25
C GLU A 80 4.04 14.91 0.58
N LEU A 81 4.60 13.86 -0.05
CA LEU A 81 5.29 12.79 0.70
C LEU A 81 6.47 13.31 1.53
N GLN A 82 7.17 14.34 1.04
CA GLN A 82 8.18 15.05 1.84
C GLN A 82 7.59 15.79 3.04
N HIS A 83 6.44 16.43 2.86
CA HIS A 83 5.73 17.10 3.94
C HIS A 83 5.29 16.09 5.01
N VAL A 84 4.71 14.97 4.59
CA VAL A 84 4.29 13.85 5.46
C VAL A 84 5.46 13.33 6.29
N ARG A 85 6.61 13.10 5.65
CA ARG A 85 7.82 12.66 6.37
C ARG A 85 8.27 13.70 7.41
N LYS A 86 8.21 15.00 7.10
CA LYS A 86 8.56 16.08 8.04
C LYS A 86 7.60 16.15 9.23
N THR A 87 6.30 15.92 9.00
CA THR A 87 5.27 15.92 10.04
C THR A 87 5.15 14.57 10.76
N LYS A 88 6.01 13.59 10.41
CA LYS A 88 6.04 12.23 10.95
C LYS A 88 4.75 11.44 10.69
N GLY A 89 4.02 11.78 9.63
CA GLY A 89 2.92 10.96 9.13
C GLY A 89 3.44 9.62 8.60
N LYS A 90 2.56 8.62 8.61
CA LYS A 90 2.86 7.26 8.13
C LYS A 90 2.37 7.05 6.71
N ILE A 91 3.22 6.47 5.87
CA ILE A 91 2.94 6.17 4.47
C ILE A 91 2.87 4.65 4.28
N ALA A 92 1.74 4.17 3.79
CA ALA A 92 1.56 2.77 3.41
C ALA A 92 1.60 2.62 1.89
N VAL A 93 2.22 1.55 1.42
CA VAL A 93 2.18 1.12 0.02
C VAL A 93 1.40 -0.18 -0.07
N VAL A 94 0.47 -0.25 -1.02
CA VAL A 94 -0.23 -1.46 -1.40
C VAL A 94 0.35 -1.92 -2.74
N GLY A 95 1.15 -2.98 -2.70
CA GLY A 95 1.98 -3.40 -3.83
C GLY A 95 1.40 -4.59 -4.59
N GLY A 96 1.18 -4.40 -5.88
CA GLY A 96 0.76 -5.46 -6.80
C GLY A 96 1.92 -6.13 -7.53
N PRO A 97 1.75 -7.40 -7.98
CA PRO A 97 2.79 -8.13 -8.72
C PRO A 97 3.31 -7.41 -9.97
N ALA A 98 2.51 -6.50 -10.53
CA ALA A 98 2.89 -5.64 -11.65
C ALA A 98 4.20 -4.88 -11.38
N ILE A 99 4.41 -4.35 -10.17
CA ILE A 99 5.62 -3.61 -9.79
C ILE A 99 6.89 -4.43 -10.04
N VAL A 100 6.85 -5.73 -9.71
CA VAL A 100 8.01 -6.61 -9.93
C VAL A 100 8.15 -6.95 -11.41
N ARG A 101 7.03 -7.19 -12.09
CA ARG A 101 7.00 -7.64 -13.49
C ARG A 101 7.37 -6.54 -14.50
N THR A 102 7.05 -5.29 -14.21
CA THR A 102 7.34 -4.16 -15.12
C THR A 102 8.74 -3.59 -14.96
N GLY A 103 9.53 -4.08 -14.00
CA GLY A 103 10.84 -3.51 -13.73
C GLY A 103 10.87 -2.57 -12.53
N ALA A 104 9.72 -2.05 -12.09
CA ALA A 104 9.59 -0.94 -11.13
C ALA A 104 10.10 -1.20 -9.70
N GLY A 105 10.42 -2.45 -9.36
CA GLY A 105 10.86 -2.83 -8.01
C GLY A 105 12.06 -2.05 -7.49
N GLU A 106 13.02 -1.68 -8.35
CA GLU A 106 14.19 -0.87 -7.95
C GLU A 106 13.80 0.55 -7.48
N HIS A 107 12.78 1.15 -8.11
CA HIS A 107 12.29 2.46 -7.72
C HIS A 107 11.56 2.39 -6.38
N LEU A 108 10.80 1.33 -6.13
CA LEU A 108 10.18 1.10 -4.82
C LEU A 108 11.24 0.87 -3.74
N VAL A 109 12.32 0.14 -4.04
CA VAL A 109 13.47 -0.01 -3.13
C VAL A 109 14.06 1.36 -2.77
N ARG A 110 14.29 2.25 -3.76
CA ARG A 110 14.76 3.63 -3.49
C ARG A 110 13.85 4.40 -2.53
N LEU A 111 12.53 4.26 -2.68
CA LEU A 111 11.55 4.88 -1.77
C LEU A 111 11.62 4.31 -0.35
N ILE A 112 11.79 3.00 -0.21
CA ILE A 112 11.96 2.32 1.08
C ILE A 112 13.24 2.77 1.76
N GLU A 113 14.37 2.78 1.03
CA GLU A 113 15.68 3.18 1.54
C GLU A 113 15.68 4.64 2.00
N SER A 114 14.96 5.49 1.27
CA SER A 114 14.75 6.91 1.57
C SER A 114 13.68 7.17 2.65
N ARG A 115 13.13 6.11 3.26
CA ARG A 115 12.14 6.15 4.35
C ARG A 115 10.83 6.86 3.99
N TYR A 116 10.36 6.68 2.76
CA TYR A 116 9.03 7.11 2.32
C TYR A 116 7.97 5.99 2.39
N VAL A 117 8.35 4.82 2.91
CA VAL A 117 7.44 3.68 3.09
C VAL A 117 7.58 3.17 4.52
N ASP A 118 6.51 3.25 5.30
CA ASP A 118 6.46 2.71 6.66
C ASP A 118 5.83 1.31 6.69
N ARG A 119 4.86 1.06 5.80
CA ARG A 119 4.14 -0.22 5.69
C ARG A 119 3.99 -0.67 4.26
N LEU A 120 4.08 -1.98 4.06
CA LEU A 120 3.83 -2.63 2.77
C LEU A 120 2.74 -3.68 2.92
N PHE A 121 1.63 -3.49 2.22
CA PHE A 121 0.54 -4.46 2.09
C PHE A 121 0.64 -5.12 0.72
N ALA A 122 0.69 -6.45 0.66
CA ALA A 122 0.76 -7.16 -0.59
C ALA A 122 0.18 -8.58 -0.50
N GLY A 123 0.04 -9.24 -1.64
CA GLY A 123 -0.26 -10.68 -1.70
C GLY A 123 0.99 -11.54 -1.68
N SER A 124 0.83 -12.84 -1.43
CA SER A 124 1.91 -13.83 -1.52
C SER A 124 2.66 -13.76 -2.86
N ALA A 125 1.92 -13.69 -3.98
CA ALA A 125 2.50 -13.63 -5.33
C ALA A 125 3.50 -12.47 -5.52
N PHE A 126 3.20 -11.28 -4.97
CA PHE A 126 4.11 -10.13 -5.04
C PHE A 126 5.45 -10.45 -4.36
N ALA A 127 5.39 -10.96 -3.12
CA ALA A 127 6.58 -11.28 -2.34
C ALA A 127 7.40 -12.38 -3.01
N VAL A 128 6.75 -13.42 -3.55
CA VAL A 128 7.45 -14.52 -4.22
C VAL A 128 8.09 -14.04 -5.52
N TYR A 129 7.41 -13.21 -6.32
CA TYR A 129 8.01 -12.66 -7.55
C TYR A 129 9.22 -11.79 -7.26
N ASP A 130 9.18 -10.97 -6.21
CA ASP A 130 10.35 -10.17 -5.80
C ASP A 130 11.53 -11.07 -5.38
N VAL A 131 11.25 -12.12 -4.60
CA VAL A 131 12.27 -13.11 -4.21
C VAL A 131 12.82 -13.87 -5.41
N GLU A 132 11.96 -14.33 -6.32
CA GLU A 132 12.36 -15.01 -7.55
C GLU A 132 13.29 -14.11 -8.37
N ARG A 133 12.94 -12.83 -8.49
CA ARG A 133 13.75 -11.85 -9.22
C ARG A 133 15.08 -11.60 -8.53
N ALA A 134 15.08 -11.52 -7.20
CA ALA A 134 16.30 -11.34 -6.42
C ALA A 134 17.26 -12.53 -6.56
N LEU A 135 16.75 -13.77 -6.51
CA LEU A 135 17.54 -15.01 -6.53
C LEU A 135 17.96 -15.42 -7.95
N PHE A 136 17.05 -15.32 -8.92
CA PHE A 136 17.21 -15.93 -10.25
C PHE A 136 17.15 -14.92 -11.40
N GLY A 137 16.86 -13.65 -11.13
CA GLY A 137 16.74 -12.61 -12.16
C GLY A 137 15.48 -12.72 -13.02
N THR A 138 14.50 -13.54 -12.61
CA THR A 138 13.23 -13.76 -13.33
C THR A 138 12.02 -13.48 -12.46
N SER A 139 10.87 -13.24 -13.09
CA SER A 139 9.55 -13.25 -12.46
C SER A 139 8.62 -14.10 -13.32
N LEU A 140 8.06 -15.18 -12.76
CA LEU A 140 7.38 -16.25 -13.52
C LEU A 140 8.25 -16.82 -14.66
N GLY A 141 9.55 -16.90 -14.44
CA GLY A 141 10.50 -17.39 -15.44
C GLY A 141 10.77 -16.44 -16.61
N MET A 142 10.26 -15.21 -16.56
CA MET A 142 10.56 -14.16 -17.52
C MET A 142 11.62 -13.24 -16.94
N SER A 143 12.72 -13.01 -17.68
CA SER A 143 13.67 -11.95 -17.36
C SER A 143 13.23 -10.68 -18.07
N PRO A 144 13.23 -9.51 -17.40
CA PRO A 144 12.93 -8.23 -18.04
C PRO A 144 14.00 -7.84 -19.09
N ASP A 145 15.20 -8.41 -18.98
CA ASP A 145 16.34 -8.11 -19.86
C ASP A 145 16.35 -8.97 -21.14
N LEU A 146 15.45 -9.96 -21.23
CA LEU A 146 15.39 -10.90 -22.34
C LEU A 146 14.05 -10.79 -23.06
N ALA A 147 14.09 -10.57 -24.37
CA ALA A 147 12.91 -10.51 -25.22
C ALA A 147 12.11 -11.83 -25.29
N PHE A 148 12.74 -12.97 -24.96
CA PHE A 148 12.11 -14.29 -24.97
C PHE A 148 12.50 -15.09 -23.72
N ALA A 149 11.49 -15.63 -23.02
CA ALA A 149 11.70 -16.47 -21.85
C ALA A 149 12.33 -17.81 -22.24
N ARG A 150 13.47 -18.15 -21.62
CA ARG A 150 14.08 -19.47 -21.72
C ARG A 150 13.80 -20.21 -20.42
N GLY A 151 12.77 -21.06 -20.40
CA GLY A 151 12.45 -22.01 -19.33
C GLY A 151 12.76 -21.54 -17.90
N GLY A 152 11.79 -20.94 -17.22
CA GLY A 152 11.97 -20.43 -15.85
C GLY A 152 10.80 -20.65 -14.91
N HIS A 153 9.80 -21.45 -15.30
CA HIS A 153 8.65 -21.75 -14.43
C HIS A 153 9.10 -22.38 -13.10
N GLU A 154 10.18 -23.18 -13.11
CA GLU A 154 10.75 -23.79 -11.92
C GLU A 154 11.35 -22.77 -10.93
N ASN A 155 11.81 -21.61 -11.41
CA ASN A 155 12.42 -20.58 -10.55
C ASN A 155 11.41 -20.08 -9.51
N HIS A 156 10.14 -19.98 -9.89
CA HIS A 156 9.07 -19.59 -9.00
C HIS A 156 8.94 -20.57 -7.81
N MET A 157 8.86 -21.87 -8.11
CA MET A 157 8.78 -22.92 -7.09
C MET A 157 10.06 -23.03 -6.25
N ARG A 158 11.24 -22.84 -6.87
CA ARG A 158 12.52 -22.80 -6.15
C ARG A 158 12.59 -21.61 -5.20
N ALA A 159 12.07 -20.44 -5.58
CA ALA A 159 12.01 -19.26 -4.72
C ALA A 159 11.13 -19.52 -3.49
N ILE A 160 9.93 -20.10 -3.69
CA ILE A 160 9.03 -20.51 -2.60
C ILE A 160 9.74 -21.46 -1.64
N ASN A 161 10.34 -22.53 -2.17
CA ASN A 161 11.04 -23.53 -1.37
C ASN A 161 12.22 -22.94 -0.59
N THR A 162 13.00 -22.05 -1.21
CA THR A 162 14.13 -21.38 -0.57
C THR A 162 13.70 -20.55 0.65
N ILE A 163 12.58 -19.82 0.55
CA ILE A 163 12.05 -19.03 1.66
C ILE A 163 11.43 -19.93 2.74
N ARG A 164 10.74 -21.01 2.35
CA ARG A 164 10.19 -22.00 3.28
C ARG A 164 11.30 -22.69 4.08
N GLU A 165 12.35 -23.16 3.41
CA GLU A 165 13.54 -23.76 4.03
C GLU A 165 14.27 -22.77 4.95
N SER A 166 14.31 -21.49 4.55
CA SER A 166 14.88 -20.44 5.40
C SER A 166 14.04 -20.18 6.66
N GLY A 167 12.75 -20.52 6.67
CA GLY A 167 11.80 -20.24 7.75
C GLY A 167 11.11 -18.87 7.63
N GLY A 168 11.12 -18.26 6.45
CA GLY A 168 10.51 -16.94 6.17
C GLY A 168 11.50 -15.88 5.68
N ILE A 169 10.96 -14.78 5.17
CA ILE A 169 11.72 -13.69 4.51
C ILE A 169 12.76 -13.08 5.45
N ALA A 170 12.39 -12.70 6.67
CA ALA A 170 13.31 -12.07 7.62
C ALA A 170 14.51 -12.98 7.95
N THR A 171 14.27 -14.29 8.08
CA THR A 171 15.33 -15.28 8.31
C THR A 171 16.20 -15.47 7.07
N ALA A 172 15.62 -15.48 5.86
CA ALA A 172 16.36 -15.55 4.61
C ALA A 172 17.30 -14.34 4.42
N VAL A 173 16.86 -13.14 4.79
CA VAL A 173 17.70 -11.93 4.82
C VAL A 173 18.82 -12.06 5.84
N LYS A 174 18.50 -12.47 7.08
CA LYS A 174 19.50 -12.67 8.14
C LYS A 174 20.57 -13.71 7.77
N LYS A 175 20.18 -14.78 7.07
CA LYS A 175 21.07 -15.83 6.55
C LYS A 175 21.82 -15.42 5.27
N LYS A 176 21.61 -14.20 4.75
CA LYS A 176 22.16 -13.70 3.47
C LYS A 176 21.78 -14.56 2.26
N VAL A 177 20.68 -15.30 2.34
CA VAL A 177 20.09 -16.02 1.20
C VAL A 177 19.38 -15.02 0.28
N LEU A 178 18.61 -14.11 0.87
CA LEU A 178 17.99 -12.98 0.16
C LEU A 178 18.81 -11.71 0.44
N THR A 179 19.45 -11.15 -0.59
CA THR A 179 20.43 -10.04 -0.44
C THR A 179 20.04 -8.75 -1.16
N ARG A 180 18.91 -8.76 -1.89
CA ARG A 180 18.39 -7.63 -2.66
C ARG A 180 16.88 -7.81 -2.89
N GLY A 181 16.25 -6.79 -3.47
CA GLY A 181 14.81 -6.78 -3.75
C GLY A 181 14.00 -5.98 -2.73
N ILE A 182 12.72 -5.81 -3.01
CA ILE A 182 11.77 -5.05 -2.18
C ILE A 182 11.65 -5.69 -0.79
N MET A 183 11.47 -7.01 -0.72
CA MET A 183 11.28 -7.73 0.55
C MET A 183 12.54 -7.65 1.42
N HIS A 184 13.72 -7.66 0.79
CA HIS A 184 15.00 -7.44 1.48
C HIS A 184 15.10 -6.01 2.04
N ALA A 185 14.81 -4.99 1.22
CA ALA A 185 14.82 -3.59 1.63
C ALA A 185 13.84 -3.33 2.79
N CYS A 186 12.64 -3.91 2.73
CA CYS A 186 11.66 -3.82 3.81
C CYS A 186 12.21 -4.35 5.14
N VAL A 187 12.87 -5.51 5.13
CA VAL A 187 13.46 -6.09 6.35
C VAL A 187 14.59 -5.21 6.90
N LEU A 188 15.49 -4.72 6.04
CA LEU A 188 16.61 -3.87 6.48
C LEU A 188 16.14 -2.52 7.04
N HIS A 189 15.13 -1.92 6.42
CA HIS A 189 14.62 -0.60 6.79
C HIS A 189 13.46 -0.67 7.80
N LYS A 190 13.13 -1.86 8.31
CA LYS A 190 12.07 -2.10 9.31
C LYS A 190 10.70 -1.60 8.84
N VAL A 191 10.38 -1.83 7.57
CA VAL A 191 9.03 -1.62 7.03
C VAL A 191 8.13 -2.75 7.53
N ASP A 192 6.96 -2.40 8.05
CA ASP A 192 5.96 -3.39 8.48
C ASP A 192 5.36 -4.07 7.24
N ILE A 193 5.62 -5.36 7.06
CA ILE A 193 5.12 -6.15 5.93
C ILE A 193 3.86 -6.90 6.35
N VAL A 194 2.78 -6.74 5.59
CA VAL A 194 1.53 -7.50 5.73
C VAL A 194 1.27 -8.24 4.44
N LEU A 195 1.38 -9.57 4.49
CA LEU A 195 1.10 -10.45 3.35
C LEU A 195 -0.20 -11.21 3.58
N THR A 196 -1.11 -11.11 2.63
CA THR A 196 -2.37 -11.86 2.65
C THR A 196 -2.35 -13.01 1.64
N GLY A 197 -3.00 -14.10 2.01
CA GLY A 197 -3.19 -15.24 1.13
C GLY A 197 -4.25 -14.99 0.07
N SER A 198 -4.18 -15.77 -1.01
CA SER A 198 -5.19 -15.87 -2.06
C SER A 198 -5.39 -17.32 -2.47
N ILE A 199 -6.56 -17.64 -3.02
CA ILE A 199 -6.86 -18.97 -3.58
C ILE A 199 -5.93 -19.37 -4.74
N ARG A 200 -5.19 -18.40 -5.30
CA ARG A 200 -4.22 -18.60 -6.38
C ARG A 200 -2.80 -18.87 -5.88
N ASP A 201 -2.57 -18.84 -4.58
CA ASP A 201 -1.21 -18.91 -4.05
C ASP A 201 -0.61 -20.31 -4.20
N GLU A 202 0.64 -20.34 -4.64
CA GLU A 202 1.47 -21.54 -4.68
C GLU A 202 2.38 -21.52 -3.43
N GLY A 203 2.30 -22.53 -2.56
CA GLY A 203 3.08 -22.60 -1.31
C GLY A 203 2.22 -22.63 -0.06
N PRO A 204 1.84 -21.50 0.57
CA PRO A 204 2.44 -20.16 0.56
C PRO A 204 3.79 -20.10 1.34
N ILE A 205 4.49 -18.97 1.28
CA ILE A 205 5.70 -18.74 2.09
C ILE A 205 5.35 -18.45 3.56
N PRO A 206 6.23 -18.75 4.53
CA PRO A 206 5.99 -18.43 5.94
C PRO A 206 5.82 -16.92 6.15
N GLY A 207 4.80 -16.54 6.92
CA GLY A 207 4.43 -15.15 7.19
C GLY A 207 3.22 -14.63 6.39
N VAL A 208 2.71 -15.40 5.43
CA VAL A 208 1.46 -15.08 4.73
C VAL A 208 0.26 -15.46 5.61
N THR A 209 -0.67 -14.53 5.81
CA THR A 209 -1.92 -14.78 6.53
C THR A 209 -2.95 -15.37 5.58
N THR A 210 -3.25 -16.66 5.72
CA THR A 210 -4.16 -17.39 4.81
C THR A 210 -5.63 -17.26 5.16
N ASP A 211 -5.95 -17.04 6.43
CA ASP A 211 -7.32 -16.75 6.86
C ASP A 211 -7.68 -15.32 6.47
N VAL A 212 -8.73 -15.17 5.65
CA VAL A 212 -9.12 -13.87 5.09
C VAL A 212 -9.70 -12.92 6.13
N VAL A 213 -10.36 -13.43 7.16
CA VAL A 213 -10.94 -12.62 8.24
C VAL A 213 -9.83 -12.12 9.14
N GLU A 214 -8.88 -12.99 9.48
CA GLU A 214 -7.70 -12.61 10.26
C GLU A 214 -6.80 -11.64 9.48
N ALA A 215 -6.57 -11.89 8.19
CA ALA A 215 -5.84 -10.97 7.32
C ALA A 215 -6.49 -9.58 7.33
N GLN A 216 -7.82 -9.51 7.25
CA GLN A 216 -8.54 -8.24 7.32
C GLN A 216 -8.37 -7.54 8.67
N LYS A 217 -8.35 -8.29 9.79
CA LYS A 217 -8.10 -7.72 11.13
C LYS A 217 -6.71 -7.10 11.23
N ILE A 218 -5.69 -7.86 10.83
CA ILE A 218 -4.29 -7.40 10.81
C ILE A 218 -4.16 -6.16 9.92
N MET A 219 -4.78 -6.16 8.74
CA MET A 219 -4.76 -5.01 7.84
C MET A 219 -5.36 -3.76 8.50
N ARG A 220 -6.55 -3.85 9.10
CA ARG A 220 -7.18 -2.71 9.78
C ARG A 220 -6.35 -2.18 10.94
N GLU A 221 -5.78 -3.06 11.75
CA GLU A 221 -4.89 -2.66 12.86
C GLU A 221 -3.68 -1.88 12.33
N LYS A 222 -3.05 -2.40 11.28
CA LYS A 222 -1.88 -1.78 10.64
C LYS A 222 -2.22 -0.52 9.82
N LEU A 223 -3.49 -0.24 9.54
CA LEU A 223 -3.91 0.99 8.85
C LEU A 223 -4.30 2.13 9.81
N ALA A 224 -4.44 1.85 11.11
CA ALA A 224 -5.07 2.77 12.07
C ALA A 224 -4.36 4.14 12.23
N ASP A 225 -3.04 4.19 12.09
CA ASP A 225 -2.19 5.39 12.20
C ASP A 225 -1.61 5.82 10.84
N VAL A 226 -2.07 5.24 9.73
CA VAL A 226 -1.65 5.64 8.38
C VAL A 226 -2.28 6.98 8.03
N THR A 227 -1.48 7.86 7.42
CA THR A 227 -1.95 9.17 6.95
C THR A 227 -2.07 9.22 5.43
N HIS A 228 -1.24 8.45 4.73
CA HIS A 228 -1.14 8.42 3.28
C HIS A 228 -1.01 6.99 2.77
N VAL A 229 -1.68 6.69 1.67
CA VAL A 229 -1.67 5.36 1.04
C VAL A 229 -1.39 5.49 -0.45
N LEU A 230 -0.46 4.69 -0.95
CA LEU A 230 -0.21 4.50 -2.38
C LEU A 230 -0.74 3.12 -2.79
N LEU A 231 -1.74 3.09 -3.65
CA LEU A 231 -2.38 1.89 -4.19
C LEU A 231 -1.80 1.62 -5.59
N LEU A 232 -0.93 0.60 -5.73
CA LEU A 232 -0.05 0.46 -6.88
C LEU A 232 -0.22 -0.88 -7.60
N GLY A 233 -0.93 -0.88 -8.73
CA GLY A 233 -1.00 -2.00 -9.68
C GLY A 233 -1.62 -3.30 -9.11
N THR A 234 -2.60 -3.18 -8.23
CA THR A 234 -3.36 -4.32 -7.67
C THR A 234 -4.78 -3.95 -7.30
N VAL A 235 -5.75 -4.36 -8.12
CA VAL A 235 -7.17 -4.05 -7.88
C VAL A 235 -7.68 -4.61 -6.55
N GLN A 236 -7.46 -5.89 -6.29
CA GLN A 236 -8.05 -6.58 -5.13
C GLN A 236 -7.55 -6.01 -3.80
N HIS A 237 -6.24 -5.87 -3.64
CA HIS A 237 -5.67 -5.29 -2.41
C HIS A 237 -6.00 -3.80 -2.29
N SER A 238 -6.06 -3.08 -3.41
CA SER A 238 -6.38 -1.65 -3.38
C SER A 238 -7.80 -1.40 -2.89
N LEU A 239 -8.79 -2.13 -3.42
CA LEU A 239 -10.17 -2.03 -2.97
C LEU A 239 -10.33 -2.47 -1.51
N ALA A 240 -9.65 -3.56 -1.12
CA ALA A 240 -9.67 -4.02 0.26
C ALA A 240 -9.15 -2.93 1.20
N VAL A 241 -7.97 -2.36 0.93
CA VAL A 241 -7.39 -1.30 1.75
C VAL A 241 -8.27 -0.06 1.76
N ALA A 242 -8.72 0.43 0.59
CA ALA A 242 -9.56 1.62 0.47
C ALA A 242 -10.83 1.54 1.35
N SER A 243 -11.49 0.37 1.40
CA SER A 243 -12.67 0.15 2.24
C SER A 243 -12.39 0.19 3.76
N MET A 244 -11.13 0.04 4.16
CA MET A 244 -10.68 0.00 5.55
C MET A 244 -10.08 1.33 6.04
N LEU A 245 -9.84 2.28 5.14
CA LEU A 245 -9.21 3.55 5.49
C LEU A 245 -10.13 4.45 6.31
N ALA A 246 -9.53 5.18 7.26
CA ALA A 246 -10.20 6.30 7.89
C ALA A 246 -10.48 7.40 6.84
N PRO A 247 -11.56 8.18 6.99
CA PRO A 247 -11.96 9.18 5.99
C PRO A 247 -10.98 10.36 5.84
N THR A 248 -9.99 10.47 6.72
CA THR A 248 -8.95 11.51 6.69
C THR A 248 -7.67 11.07 5.98
N VAL A 249 -7.59 9.81 5.53
CA VAL A 249 -6.40 9.27 4.88
C VAL A 249 -6.37 9.74 3.43
N LYS A 250 -5.22 10.30 3.02
CA LYS A 250 -4.98 10.71 1.63
C LYS A 250 -4.53 9.51 0.81
N THR A 251 -5.19 9.27 -0.32
CA THR A 251 -5.05 8.04 -1.10
C THR A 251 -4.64 8.36 -2.53
N VAL A 252 -3.59 7.73 -3.04
CA VAL A 252 -3.21 7.82 -4.45
C VAL A 252 -3.38 6.43 -5.05
N CYS A 253 -4.16 6.32 -6.11
CA CYS A 253 -4.32 5.08 -6.86
C CYS A 253 -3.65 5.19 -8.23
N VAL A 254 -2.79 4.22 -8.54
CA VAL A 254 -2.08 4.12 -9.81
C VAL A 254 -2.31 2.72 -10.37
N ASP A 255 -3.00 2.66 -11.50
CA ASP A 255 -3.22 1.42 -12.23
C ASP A 255 -3.31 1.73 -13.73
N ILE A 256 -3.02 0.76 -14.58
CA ILE A 256 -3.20 0.89 -16.03
C ILE A 256 -4.66 0.69 -16.42
N ASP A 257 -5.44 0.00 -15.58
CA ASP A 257 -6.87 -0.20 -15.77
C ASP A 257 -7.66 0.99 -15.19
N PRO A 258 -8.31 1.82 -16.02
CA PRO A 258 -9.10 2.95 -15.54
C PRO A 258 -10.26 2.51 -14.63
N SER A 259 -10.86 1.33 -14.86
CA SER A 259 -11.95 0.83 -14.02
C SER A 259 -11.47 0.50 -12.60
N ALA A 260 -10.23 0.03 -12.46
CA ALA A 260 -9.63 -0.22 -11.16
C ALA A 260 -9.40 1.09 -10.39
N VAL A 261 -8.88 2.11 -11.09
CA VAL A 261 -8.65 3.44 -10.52
C VAL A 261 -9.97 4.05 -10.05
N GLU A 262 -11.00 4.04 -10.90
CA GLU A 262 -12.32 4.60 -10.59
C GLU A 262 -12.92 3.98 -9.32
N LYS A 263 -12.97 2.65 -9.24
CA LYS A 263 -13.51 1.93 -8.07
C LYS A 263 -12.73 2.20 -6.79
N ALA A 264 -11.40 2.35 -6.89
CA ALA A 264 -10.55 2.60 -5.73
C ALA A 264 -10.77 4.01 -5.15
N VAL A 265 -10.99 5.03 -6.00
CA VAL A 265 -11.15 6.42 -5.56
C VAL A 265 -12.60 6.79 -5.23
N GLU A 266 -13.59 6.04 -5.73
CA GLU A 266 -15.03 6.29 -5.52
C GLU A 266 -15.42 6.41 -4.04
N HIS A 267 -14.72 5.68 -3.17
CA HIS A 267 -15.03 5.60 -1.74
C HIS A 267 -14.62 6.87 -0.96
N GLN A 268 -13.64 7.62 -1.44
CA GLN A 268 -13.09 8.81 -0.77
C GLN A 268 -12.66 9.88 -1.79
N PRO A 269 -13.58 10.40 -2.63
CA PRO A 269 -13.22 11.24 -3.77
C PRO A 269 -12.43 12.49 -3.36
N LEU A 270 -12.83 13.13 -2.25
CA LEU A 270 -12.18 14.35 -1.74
C LEU A 270 -10.80 14.13 -1.11
N GLN A 271 -10.38 12.88 -0.92
CA GLN A 271 -9.08 12.52 -0.34
C GLN A 271 -8.30 11.59 -1.28
N SER A 272 -8.73 11.45 -2.55
CA SER A 272 -8.17 10.48 -3.46
C SER A 272 -7.72 11.11 -4.77
N ILE A 273 -6.56 10.68 -5.27
CA ILE A 273 -6.07 11.00 -6.62
C ILE A 273 -5.95 9.70 -7.39
N GLY A 274 -6.58 9.62 -8.56
CA GLY A 274 -6.48 8.48 -9.46
C GLY A 274 -5.56 8.81 -10.64
N LEU A 275 -4.61 7.94 -10.96
CA LEU A 275 -3.72 8.06 -12.11
C LEU A 275 -3.83 6.81 -12.96
N VAL A 276 -4.33 6.96 -14.19
CA VAL A 276 -4.36 5.87 -15.17
C VAL A 276 -3.02 5.82 -15.89
N THR A 277 -2.09 4.99 -15.42
CA THR A 277 -0.75 4.87 -16.01
C THR A 277 -0.04 3.58 -15.59
N ASP A 278 1.03 3.23 -16.30
CA ASP A 278 1.91 2.15 -15.87
C ASP A 278 2.61 2.53 -14.56
N VAL A 279 2.71 1.57 -13.64
CA VAL A 279 3.33 1.73 -12.32
C VAL A 279 4.83 2.00 -12.41
N GLU A 280 5.53 1.52 -13.44
CA GLU A 280 6.97 1.76 -13.61
C GLU A 280 7.31 3.23 -13.85
N PRO A 281 6.80 3.91 -14.89
CA PRO A 281 7.13 5.30 -15.13
C PRO A 281 6.67 6.20 -13.98
N PHE A 282 5.54 5.88 -13.33
CA PHE A 282 5.10 6.58 -12.13
C PHE A 282 6.11 6.46 -10.98
N LEU A 283 6.53 5.24 -10.62
CA LEU A 283 7.46 5.01 -9.52
C LEU A 283 8.84 5.60 -9.83
N ARG A 284 9.31 5.50 -11.07
CA ARG A 284 10.57 6.11 -11.52
C ARG A 284 10.55 7.62 -11.31
N GLU A 285 9.55 8.30 -11.88
CA GLU A 285 9.44 9.76 -11.79
C GLU A 285 9.26 10.22 -10.34
N LEU A 286 8.46 9.50 -9.55
CA LEU A 286 8.28 9.80 -8.12
C LEU A 286 9.59 9.66 -7.34
N ALA A 287 10.35 8.58 -7.57
CA ALA A 287 11.63 8.34 -6.92
C ALA A 287 12.66 9.41 -7.31
N ASP A 288 12.72 9.82 -8.58
CA ASP A 288 13.61 10.87 -9.06
C ASP A 288 13.27 12.23 -8.41
N CYS A 289 11.99 12.59 -8.37
CA CYS A 289 11.52 13.81 -7.71
C CYS A 289 11.94 13.89 -6.22
N LEU A 290 11.94 12.74 -5.53
CA LEU A 290 12.28 12.67 -4.12
C LEU A 290 13.79 12.70 -3.87
N VAL A 291 14.58 12.06 -4.73
CA VAL A 291 16.06 12.05 -4.63
C VAL A 291 16.65 13.42 -4.99
N ASP A 292 16.21 14.05 -6.08
CA ASP A 292 16.72 15.37 -6.51
C ASP A 292 16.47 16.45 -5.45
N ALA A 293 15.32 16.38 -4.79
CA ALA A 293 14.97 17.31 -3.72
C ALA A 293 15.81 17.08 -2.45
N GLU A 294 16.32 15.88 -2.22
CA GLU A 294 17.26 15.59 -1.12
C GLU A 294 18.67 16.05 -1.44
N ALA A 295 19.14 15.84 -2.67
CA ALA A 295 20.42 16.34 -3.15
C ALA A 295 20.50 17.88 -3.07
N ASN A 296 19.45 18.58 -3.53
CA ASN A 296 19.36 20.04 -3.46
C ASN A 296 19.33 20.58 -2.01
N ARG A 297 18.80 19.82 -1.03
CA ARG A 297 18.86 20.19 0.39
C ARG A 297 20.23 19.97 1.01
N ALA A 298 20.96 18.93 0.59
CA ALA A 298 22.31 18.66 1.05
C ALA A 298 23.29 19.74 0.58
N ASP A 299 23.10 20.25 -0.65
CA ASP A 299 23.96 21.30 -1.22
C ASP A 299 23.62 22.70 -0.69
N GLY A 300 22.33 22.97 -0.44
CA GLY A 300 21.87 24.22 0.20
C GLY A 300 22.25 24.37 1.68
N ARG A 301 22.73 23.31 2.35
CA ARG A 301 23.31 23.38 3.72
C ARG A 301 24.82 23.66 3.73
N LYS A 302 25.48 23.68 2.56
CA LYS A 302 26.91 23.99 2.41
C LYS A 302 27.19 25.45 2.00
N LYS A 303 26.15 26.26 1.79
CA LYS A 303 26.23 27.72 1.63
C LYS A 303 25.78 28.41 2.91
#